data_AF-A0A0P9K4G1-F1
#
_entry.id   AF-A0A0P9K4G1-F1
#
_cell.length_a   1.000
_cell.length_b   1.000
_cell.length_c   1.000
_cell.angle_alpha   90.00
_cell.angle_beta   90.00
_cell.angle_gamma   90.00
#
_symmetry.space_group_name_H-M   'P 1'
#
loop_
_entity.id
_entity.type
_entity.pdbx_description
1 polymer ?
#
loop_
_entity_poly.entity_id
_entity_poly.type
_entity_poly.pdbx_seq_one_letter_code
_entity_poly.pdbx_strand_id
1 'polypeptide(L)'
;MSILKEFRNTENALRTLQQRLDELKCDEQLVQELEFDNRLKLLMKRHGVTTDDILSFLIPTPAFPGSAPEEHTRLCDTPKKARRAAGRTPR
;
A
#
# COMPACT_ATOMS: atom_id res chain seq x y z
N MET A 1 -37.28 2.79 41.27
CA MET A 1 -36.26 1.84 40.76
C MET A 1 -35.33 1.50 41.92
N SER A 2 -34.81 0.27 42.01
CA SER A 2 -33.93 -0.12 43.12
C SER A 2 -32.50 0.33 42.83
N ILE A 3 -31.84 0.96 43.82
CA ILE A 3 -30.42 1.37 43.78
C ILE A 3 -29.50 0.24 43.30
N LEU A 4 -29.79 -0.99 43.71
CA LEU A 4 -29.03 -2.17 43.27
C LEU A 4 -29.11 -2.39 41.74
N LYS A 5 -30.26 -2.08 41.12
CA LYS A 5 -30.41 -2.14 39.66
C LYS A 5 -29.62 -1.03 38.98
N GLU A 6 -29.55 0.16 39.57
CA GLU A 6 -28.76 1.27 39.04
C GLU A 6 -27.26 0.92 39.05
N PHE A 7 -26.75 0.38 40.16
CA PHE A 7 -25.35 -0.08 40.23
C PHE A 7 -25.03 -1.18 39.23
N ARG A 8 -25.92 -2.17 39.04
CA ARG A 8 -25.75 -3.21 38.00
C ARG A 8 -25.73 -2.63 36.59
N ASN A 9 -26.58 -1.65 36.31
CA ASN A 9 -26.58 -0.95 35.02
C ASN A 9 -25.27 -0.19 34.80
N THR A 10 -24.74 0.48 35.83
CA THR A 10 -23.46 1.19 35.74
C THR A 10 -22.28 0.23 35.57
N GLU A 11 -22.30 -0.94 36.22
CA GLU A 11 -21.24 -1.95 36.07
C GLU A 11 -21.22 -2.51 34.64
N ASN A 12 -22.39 -2.79 34.06
CA ASN A 12 -22.51 -3.22 32.67
C ASN A 12 -22.03 -2.14 31.70
N ALA A 13 -22.38 -0.87 31.94
CA ALA A 13 -21.89 0.25 31.13
C ALA A 13 -20.36 0.38 31.19
N LEU A 14 -19.77 0.21 32.38
CA LEU A 14 -18.31 0.19 32.56
C LEU A 14 -17.64 -0.93 31.76
N ARG A 15 -18.19 -2.15 31.80
CA ARG A 15 -17.66 -3.28 31.02
C ARG A 15 -17.71 -3.02 29.52
N THR A 16 -18.81 -2.46 29.02
CA THR A 16 -18.91 -2.12 27.58
C THR A 16 -17.91 -1.05 27.15
N LEU A 17 -17.65 -0.05 28.01
CA LEU A 17 -16.64 0.98 27.74
C LEU A 17 -15.22 0.40 27.79
N GLN A 18 -14.94 -0.53 28.71
CA GLN A 18 -13.67 -1.26 28.74
C GLN A 18 -13.43 -2.09 27.49
N GLN A 19 -14.44 -2.84 27.02
CA GLN A 19 -14.32 -3.59 25.76
C GLN A 19 -14.04 -2.68 24.57
N ARG A 20 -14.74 -1.54 24.48
CA ARG A 20 -14.50 -0.56 23.42
C ARG A 20 -13.10 0.06 23.50
N LEU A 21 -12.58 0.28 24.71
CA LEU A 21 -11.20 0.72 24.91
C LEU A 21 -10.20 -0.37 24.51
N ASP A 22 -10.48 -1.64 24.79
CA ASP A 22 -9.63 -2.75 24.37
C ASP A 22 -9.65 -2.96 22.84
N GLU A 23 -10.80 -2.74 22.18
CA GLU A 23 -10.89 -2.68 20.72
C GLU A 23 -10.08 -1.52 20.13
N LEU A 24 -10.02 -0.38 20.82
CA LEU A 24 -9.19 0.77 20.42
C LEU A 24 -7.69 0.51 20.70
N LYS A 25 -7.35 -0.28 21.72
CA LYS A 25 -5.97 -0.76 21.93
C LYS A 25 -5.48 -1.67 20.80
N CYS A 26 -6.35 -2.19 19.93
CA CYS A 26 -5.90 -2.86 18.71
C CYS A 26 -5.06 -1.95 17.78
N ASP A 27 -5.03 -0.63 18.02
CA ASP A 27 -4.03 0.25 17.43
C ASP A 27 -2.58 -0.13 17.82
N GLU A 28 -2.35 -0.84 18.93
CA GLU A 28 -1.03 -1.38 19.29
C GLU A 28 -0.53 -2.41 18.27
N GLN A 29 -1.42 -3.21 17.68
CA GLN A 29 -1.04 -4.12 16.60
C GLN A 29 -0.63 -3.35 15.35
N LEU A 30 -1.38 -2.30 15.01
CA LEU A 30 -1.04 -1.40 13.92
C LEU A 30 0.31 -0.68 14.16
N VAL A 31 0.60 -0.27 15.39
CA VAL A 31 1.90 0.31 15.78
C VAL A 31 3.01 -0.72 15.62
N GLN A 32 2.80 -1.96 16.03
CA GLN A 32 3.78 -3.04 15.84
C GLN A 32 4.04 -3.34 14.36
N GLU A 33 3.00 -3.35 13.52
CA GLU A 33 3.12 -3.52 12.07
C GLU A 33 3.90 -2.37 11.43
N LEU A 34 3.62 -1.12 11.83
CA LEU A 34 4.37 0.06 11.39
C LEU A 34 5.83 0.02 11.81
N GLU A 35 6.12 -0.37 13.05
CA GLU A 35 7.49 -0.55 13.53
C GLU A 35 8.23 -1.64 12.74
N PHE A 36 7.56 -2.76 12.45
CA PHE A 36 8.11 -3.83 11.65
C PHE A 36 8.47 -3.36 10.25
N ASP A 37 7.55 -2.68 9.55
CA ASP A 37 7.77 -2.18 8.19
C ASP A 37 8.92 -1.16 8.16
N ASN A 38 9.00 -0.27 9.15
CA ASN A 38 10.11 0.67 9.28
C ASN A 38 11.47 -0.02 9.46
N ARG A 39 11.54 -1.04 10.33
CA ARG A 39 12.78 -1.83 10.55
C ARG A 39 13.16 -2.60 9.29
N LEU A 40 12.19 -3.19 8.60
CA LEU A 40 12.40 -3.92 7.35
C LEU A 40 12.95 -2.99 6.25
N LYS A 41 12.31 -1.83 6.03
CA LYS A 41 12.77 -0.82 5.06
C LYS A 41 14.18 -0.30 5.37
N LEU A 42 14.51 -0.10 6.65
CA LEU A 42 15.86 0.31 7.04
C LEU A 42 16.90 -0.77 6.73
N LEU A 43 16.58 -2.03 7.02
CA LEU A 43 17.44 -3.17 6.71
C LEU A 43 17.64 -3.33 5.20
N MET A 44 16.56 -3.23 4.42
CA MET A 44 16.60 -3.25 2.95
C MET A 44 17.51 -2.17 2.39
N LYS A 45 17.36 -0.93 2.86
CA LYS A 45 18.23 0.19 2.44
C LYS A 45 19.69 -0.05 2.79
N ARG A 46 19.98 -0.59 3.97
CA ARG A 46 21.35 -0.87 4.41
C ARG A 46 22.05 -1.91 3.54
N HIS A 47 21.33 -2.95 3.13
CA HIS A 47 21.88 -4.02 2.31
C HIS A 47 21.71 -3.78 0.80
N GLY A 48 21.04 -2.70 0.39
CA GLY A 48 20.74 -2.41 -1.02
C GLY A 48 19.82 -3.45 -1.66
N VAL A 49 19.05 -4.17 -0.86
CA VAL A 49 18.23 -5.31 -1.28
C VAL A 49 16.83 -4.80 -1.60
N THR A 50 16.31 -5.18 -2.77
CA THR A 50 14.95 -4.86 -3.19
C THR A 50 13.95 -5.89 -2.69
N THR A 51 12.65 -5.58 -2.74
CA THR A 51 11.61 -6.53 -2.31
C THR A 51 11.66 -7.83 -3.13
N ASP A 52 12.04 -7.72 -4.41
CA ASP A 52 12.17 -8.86 -5.31
C ASP A 52 13.36 -9.76 -4.92
N ASP A 53 14.47 -9.16 -4.50
CA ASP A 53 15.62 -9.90 -3.96
C ASP A 53 15.25 -10.61 -2.64
N ILE A 54 14.45 -10.00 -1.77
CA ILE A 54 13.94 -10.66 -0.55
C ILE A 54 13.02 -11.82 -0.91
N LEU A 55 12.12 -11.65 -1.89
CA LEU A 55 11.24 -12.72 -2.37
C LEU A 55 12.07 -13.88 -2.95
N SER A 56 13.15 -13.59 -3.67
CA SER A 56 14.07 -14.60 -4.19
C SER A 56 14.83 -15.36 -3.08
N PHE A 57 15.09 -14.70 -1.95
CA PHE A 57 15.76 -15.30 -0.79
C PHE A 57 14.81 -16.11 0.10
N LEU A 58 13.59 -15.60 0.33
CA LEU A 58 12.56 -16.28 1.14
C LEU A 58 11.90 -17.44 0.41
N ILE A 59 11.82 -17.37 -0.91
CA ILE A 59 11.24 -18.41 -1.74
C ILE A 59 12.36 -18.99 -2.62
N PRO A 60 12.89 -20.18 -2.32
CA PRO A 60 13.92 -20.81 -3.15
C PRO A 60 13.46 -21.08 -4.60
N THR A 61 12.17 -20.90 -4.93
CA THR A 61 11.59 -20.80 -6.28
C THR A 61 10.07 -20.55 -6.21
N PRO A 62 9.55 -19.66 -7.08
CA PRO A 62 8.61 -20.16 -8.08
C PRO A 62 9.03 -19.57 -9.42
N ALA A 63 9.69 -20.40 -10.24
CA ALA A 63 9.84 -20.09 -11.65
C ALA A 63 8.42 -19.97 -12.24
N PHE A 64 7.88 -18.75 -12.33
CA PHE A 64 6.75 -18.43 -13.17
C PHE A 64 7.29 -18.28 -14.61
N PRO A 65 7.02 -19.22 -15.52
CA PRO A 65 7.39 -19.06 -16.92
C PRO A 65 6.40 -18.08 -17.56
N GLY A 66 6.67 -16.77 -17.46
CA GLY A 66 5.71 -15.78 -17.97
C GLY A 66 6.20 -14.35 -18.21
N SER A 67 7.40 -13.96 -17.81
CA SER A 67 7.93 -12.62 -18.13
C SER A 67 9.13 -12.73 -19.07
N ALA A 68 8.83 -12.80 -20.37
CA ALA A 68 9.80 -12.37 -21.37
C ALA A 68 10.00 -10.84 -21.22
N PRO A 69 11.24 -10.33 -21.28
CA PRO A 69 11.47 -8.89 -21.27
C PRO A 69 10.99 -8.32 -22.62
N GLU A 70 9.94 -7.51 -22.60
CA GLU A 70 9.59 -6.67 -23.75
C GLU A 70 10.71 -5.64 -23.94
N GLU A 71 11.49 -5.83 -25.01
CA GLU A 71 12.45 -4.87 -25.51
C GLU A 71 11.72 -3.60 -25.97
N HIS A 72 11.61 -2.60 -25.12
CA HIS A 72 11.27 -1.23 -25.55
C HIS A 72 12.49 -0.58 -26.19
N THR A 73 12.82 -1.00 -27.41
CA THR A 73 13.72 -0.24 -28.29
C THR A 73 12.98 0.97 -28.84
N ARG A 74 13.18 2.09 -28.15
CA ARG A 74 13.42 3.45 -28.64
C ARG A 74 12.67 3.99 -29.88
N LEU A 75 12.23 5.24 -29.65
CA LEU A 75 12.29 6.43 -30.52
C LEU A 75 11.10 6.69 -31.46
N CYS A 76 10.41 7.75 -31.09
CA CYS A 76 9.54 8.59 -31.88
C CYS A 76 10.18 9.05 -33.21
N ASP A 77 9.80 8.39 -34.29
CA ASP A 77 9.91 8.95 -35.64
C ASP A 77 8.74 9.91 -35.89
N THR A 78 9.02 11.22 -35.83
CA THR A 78 8.09 12.25 -36.30
C THR A 78 8.33 12.47 -37.80
N PRO A 79 7.30 12.34 -38.67
CA PRO A 79 7.48 12.65 -40.07
C PRO A 79 7.58 14.18 -40.31
N LYS A 80 8.65 14.54 -41.02
CA LYS A 80 9.01 15.84 -41.55
C LYS A 80 7.83 16.59 -42.22
N LYS A 81 7.62 17.84 -41.76
CA LYS A 81 7.35 19.08 -42.51
C LYS A 81 6.92 18.93 -43.99
N ALA A 82 5.63 19.10 -44.27
CA ALA A 82 5.14 19.56 -45.57
C ALA A 82 4.38 20.88 -45.41
N ARG A 83 4.97 21.95 -45.93
CA ARG A 83 4.34 23.26 -46.16
C ARG A 83 3.39 23.15 -47.37
N ARG A 84 2.18 23.73 -47.31
CA ARG A 84 1.73 24.79 -48.25
C ARG A 84 0.25 25.19 -48.09
N ALA A 85 0.06 26.51 -48.19
CA ALA A 85 -1.09 27.25 -48.71
C ALA A 85 -2.37 27.33 -47.84
N ALA A 86 -2.37 28.35 -46.97
CA ALA A 86 -3.59 29.09 -46.65
C ALA A 86 -4.07 29.87 -47.89
N GLY A 87 -5.39 29.87 -48.13
CA GLY A 87 -6.05 30.86 -48.98
C GLY A 87 -7.05 30.27 -49.98
N ARG A 88 -8.31 30.09 -49.57
CA ARG A 88 -9.50 30.54 -50.32
C ARG A 88 -10.79 30.19 -49.58
N THR A 89 -11.43 31.22 -49.03
CA THR A 89 -12.87 31.23 -48.76
C THR A 89 -13.62 31.49 -50.08
N PRO A 90 -14.72 30.77 -50.39
CA PRO A 90 -15.64 31.20 -51.42
C PRO A 90 -16.67 32.18 -50.83
N ARG A 91 -17.23 32.96 -51.74
CA ARG A 91 -18.14 34.09 -51.56
C ARG A 91 -19.59 33.64 -51.54
#